data_AF-A0A1Y3ANI8-F1
#
_entry.id   AF-A0A1Y3ANI8-F1
#
_cell.length_a   1.000
_cell.length_b   1.000
_cell.length_c   1.000
_cell.angle_alpha   90.00
_cell.angle_beta   90.00
_cell.angle_gamma   90.00
#
_symmetry.space_group_name_H-M   'P 1'
#
loop_
_entity.id
_entity.type
_entity.pdbx_description
1 polymer ?
#
loop_
_entity_poly.entity_id
_entity_poly.type
_entity_poly.pdbx_seq_one_letter_code
_entity_poly.pdbx_strand_id
1 'polypeptide(L)'
;MERLLPNGDKQVTYPDGVQVWIKQSDRSEQIQLVDGSTYSCYANGVQKRCYPNGDVEIRTSTYVKRRFASGKVKTVYSNGLQEILYNDGRLLFKDGCGRVIYL
;
A
#
# COMPACT_ATOMS: atom_id res chain seq x y z
N MET A 1 16.07 -16.69 -10.63
CA MET A 1 15.68 -17.00 -12.02
C MET A 1 14.95 -15.80 -12.61
N GLU A 2 15.22 -15.45 -13.86
CA GLU A 2 14.53 -14.38 -14.58
C GLU A 2 13.72 -14.97 -15.73
N ARG A 3 12.53 -14.44 -15.97
CA ARG A 3 11.63 -14.84 -17.06
C ARG A 3 11.02 -13.60 -17.72
N LEU A 4 11.10 -13.52 -19.04
CA LEU A 4 10.35 -12.57 -19.84
C LEU A 4 9.00 -13.17 -20.22
N LEU A 5 7.91 -12.42 -20.02
CA LEU A 5 6.55 -12.83 -20.33
C LEU A 5 6.17 -12.38 -21.77
N PRO A 6 5.20 -13.05 -22.43
CA PRO A 6 4.80 -12.70 -23.80
C PRO A 6 4.27 -11.28 -23.97
N ASN A 7 3.75 -10.68 -22.90
CA ASN A 7 3.28 -9.29 -22.87
C ASN A 7 4.43 -8.27 -22.67
N GLY A 8 5.68 -8.73 -22.62
CA GLY A 8 6.87 -7.91 -22.38
C GLY A 8 7.23 -7.72 -20.91
N ASP A 9 6.36 -8.09 -19.97
CA ASP A 9 6.65 -7.96 -18.54
C ASP A 9 7.79 -8.90 -18.12
N LYS A 10 8.55 -8.49 -17.11
CA LYS A 10 9.68 -9.26 -16.59
C LYS A 10 9.37 -9.76 -15.19
N GLN A 11 9.59 -11.06 -14.96
CA GLN A 11 9.47 -11.69 -13.65
C GLN A 11 10.85 -12.15 -13.18
N VAL A 12 11.21 -11.81 -11.94
CA VAL A 12 12.44 -12.24 -11.27
C VAL A 12 12.08 -12.97 -9.99
N THR A 13 12.58 -14.18 -9.82
CA THR A 13 12.45 -14.98 -8.60
C THR A 13 13.80 -15.08 -7.93
N TYR A 14 13.90 -14.59 -6.69
CA TYR A 14 15.10 -14.63 -5.87
C TYR A 14 15.19 -15.95 -5.10
N PRO A 15 16.39 -16.40 -4.69
CA PRO A 15 16.59 -17.66 -3.96
C PRO A 15 15.88 -17.71 -2.60
N ASP A 16 15.63 -16.56 -1.99
CA ASP A 16 14.89 -16.40 -0.74
C ASP A 16 13.37 -16.56 -0.92
N GLY A 17 12.88 -16.81 -2.15
CA GLY A 17 11.47 -16.98 -2.47
C GLY A 17 10.74 -15.67 -2.78
N VAL A 18 11.42 -14.51 -2.70
CA VAL A 18 10.86 -13.23 -3.13
C VAL A 18 10.69 -13.21 -4.65
N GLN A 19 9.54 -12.73 -5.11
CA GLN A 19 9.24 -12.59 -6.54
C GLN A 19 9.00 -11.13 -6.89
N VAL A 20 9.55 -10.69 -8.01
CA VAL A 20 9.43 -9.32 -8.51
C VAL A 20 8.89 -9.35 -9.93
N TRP A 21 7.86 -8.57 -10.21
CA TRP A 21 7.30 -8.33 -11.53
C TRP A 21 7.53 -6.89 -11.91
N ILE A 22 8.10 -6.67 -13.09
CA ILE A 22 8.35 -5.35 -13.67
C ILE A 22 7.43 -5.26 -14.88
N LYS A 23 6.42 -4.40 -14.79
CA LYS A 23 5.48 -4.15 -15.86
C LYS A 23 6.03 -3.13 -16.84
N GLN A 24 6.15 -3.51 -18.11
CA GLN A 24 6.73 -2.61 -19.12
C GLN A 24 5.76 -1.51 -19.56
N SER A 25 4.45 -1.77 -19.49
CA SER A 25 3.42 -0.85 -19.98
C SER A 25 3.28 0.43 -19.14
N ASP A 26 3.32 0.30 -17.81
CA ASP A 26 3.15 1.42 -16.86
C ASP A 26 4.41 1.70 -16.03
N ARG A 27 5.50 0.97 -16.28
CA ARG A 27 6.76 1.02 -15.52
C ARG A 27 6.55 0.79 -14.02
N SER A 28 5.50 0.06 -13.63
CA SER A 28 5.28 -0.32 -12.25
C SER A 28 6.06 -1.58 -11.88
N GLU A 29 6.46 -1.65 -10.62
CA GLU A 29 7.15 -2.79 -10.05
C GLU A 29 6.29 -3.37 -8.94
N GLN A 30 6.15 -4.70 -8.91
CA GLN A 30 5.44 -5.42 -7.87
C GLN A 30 6.37 -6.45 -7.24
N ILE A 31 6.43 -6.51 -5.92
CA ILE A 31 7.22 -7.45 -5.15
C ILE A 31 6.26 -8.30 -4.31
N GLN A 32 6.33 -9.61 -4.42
CA GLN A 32 5.66 -10.54 -3.53
C GLN A 32 6.69 -11.16 -2.58
N LEU A 33 6.45 -11.01 -1.29
CA LEU A 33 7.25 -11.59 -0.23
C LEU A 33 6.73 -12.99 0.12
N VAL A 34 7.59 -13.78 0.76
CA VAL A 34 7.30 -15.16 1.17
C VAL A 34 6.15 -15.24 2.19
N ASP A 35 5.99 -14.21 3.01
CA ASP A 35 4.90 -14.10 3.99
C ASP A 35 3.52 -13.87 3.34
N GLY A 36 3.47 -13.66 2.02
CA GLY A 36 2.27 -13.33 1.25
C GLY A 36 2.03 -11.82 1.09
N SER A 37 2.83 -10.97 1.72
CA SER A 37 2.77 -9.52 1.54
C SER A 37 3.12 -9.15 0.10
N THR A 38 2.40 -8.20 -0.48
CA THR A 38 2.68 -7.66 -1.80
C THR A 38 2.96 -6.17 -1.72
N TYR A 39 3.98 -5.71 -2.42
CA TYR A 39 4.37 -4.31 -2.55
C TYR A 39 4.26 -3.93 -4.01
N SER A 40 3.77 -2.74 -4.30
CA SER A 40 3.72 -2.19 -5.65
C SER A 40 4.21 -0.76 -5.63
N CYS A 41 5.13 -0.42 -6.53
CA CYS A 41 5.58 0.94 -6.79
C CYS A 41 5.11 1.33 -8.18
N TYR A 42 4.31 2.39 -8.28
CA TYR A 42 3.80 2.90 -9.55
C TYR A 42 4.68 4.05 -10.05
N ALA A 43 4.72 4.26 -11.36
CA ALA A 43 5.55 5.31 -11.98
C ALA A 43 5.20 6.74 -11.53
N ASN A 44 4.00 6.97 -10.99
CA ASN A 44 3.59 8.24 -10.40
C ASN A 44 4.10 8.44 -8.95
N GLY A 45 4.92 7.53 -8.43
CA GLY A 45 5.46 7.57 -7.06
C GLY A 45 4.50 7.06 -5.99
N VAL A 46 3.28 6.65 -6.35
CA VAL A 46 2.37 5.99 -5.42
C VAL A 46 2.91 4.60 -5.11
N GLN A 47 2.88 4.23 -3.83
CA GLN A 47 3.22 2.90 -3.37
C GLN A 47 1.98 2.25 -2.77
N LYS A 48 1.79 0.97 -3.04
CA LYS A 48 0.72 0.17 -2.46
C LYS A 48 1.31 -1.05 -1.79
N ARG A 49 0.84 -1.38 -0.60
CA ARG A 49 1.19 -2.62 0.11
C ARG A 49 -0.09 -3.37 0.47
N CYS A 50 -0.18 -4.63 0.10
CA CYS A 50 -1.21 -5.55 0.53
C CYS A 50 -0.60 -6.51 1.56
N TYR A 51 -1.23 -6.62 2.72
CA TYR A 51 -0.78 -7.50 3.79
C TYR A 51 -1.55 -8.83 3.74
N PRO A 52 -0.98 -9.94 4.23
CA PRO A 52 -1.62 -11.26 4.24
C PRO A 52 -2.94 -11.30 5.03
N ASN A 53 -3.05 -10.43 6.04
CA ASN A 53 -4.27 -10.30 6.86
C ASN A 53 -5.41 -9.55 6.14
N GLY A 54 -5.22 -9.13 4.87
CA GLY A 54 -6.21 -8.40 4.08
C GLY A 54 -6.13 -6.87 4.20
N ASP A 55 -5.24 -6.34 5.06
CA ASP A 55 -5.01 -4.90 5.12
C ASP A 55 -4.36 -4.40 3.82
N VAL A 56 -4.70 -3.17 3.44
CA VAL A 56 -4.11 -2.51 2.27
C VAL A 56 -3.65 -1.11 2.67
N GLU A 57 -2.41 -0.79 2.38
CA GLU A 57 -1.81 0.52 2.59
C GLU A 57 -1.47 1.17 1.25
N ILE A 58 -1.79 2.44 1.09
CA ILE A 58 -1.45 3.27 -0.06
C ILE A 58 -0.68 4.47 0.47
N ARG A 59 0.54 4.64 -0.01
CA ARG A 59 1.41 5.78 0.32
C ARG A 59 1.54 6.66 -0.92
N THR A 60 1.27 7.94 -0.73
CA THR A 60 1.48 9.00 -1.71
C THR A 60 2.48 10.00 -1.13
N SER A 61 2.80 11.05 -1.89
CA SER A 61 3.60 12.17 -1.39
C SER A 61 2.90 12.99 -0.31
N THR A 62 1.56 12.96 -0.27
CA THR A 62 0.75 13.83 0.60
C THR A 62 0.07 13.09 1.75
N TYR A 63 -0.08 11.76 1.67
CA TYR A 63 -0.71 10.97 2.72
C TYR A 63 -0.31 9.49 2.69
N VAL A 64 -0.55 8.81 3.80
CA VAL A 64 -0.57 7.36 3.92
C VAL A 64 -1.96 6.93 4.34
N LYS A 65 -2.63 6.12 3.51
CA LYS A 65 -3.96 5.58 3.77
C LYS A 65 -3.88 4.07 3.98
N ARG A 66 -4.34 3.58 5.13
CA ARG A 66 -4.47 2.17 5.44
C ARG A 66 -5.94 1.79 5.59
N ARG A 67 -6.41 0.89 4.74
CA ARG A 67 -7.68 0.18 4.88
C ARG A 67 -7.40 -1.13 5.61
N PHE A 68 -8.01 -1.29 6.77
CA PHE A 68 -7.94 -2.52 7.54
C PHE A 68 -8.97 -3.52 7.03
N ALA A 69 -8.67 -4.81 7.11
CA ALA A 69 -9.61 -5.87 6.78
C ALA A 69 -10.91 -5.81 7.61
N SER A 70 -10.84 -5.23 8.81
CA SER A 70 -12.00 -4.97 9.69
C SER A 70 -12.95 -3.88 9.19
N GLY A 71 -12.64 -3.21 8.07
CA GLY A 71 -13.45 -2.12 7.50
C GLY A 71 -13.03 -0.72 7.95
N LYS A 72 -12.21 -0.61 9.01
CA LYS A 72 -11.64 0.68 9.43
C LYS A 72 -10.71 1.24 8.34
N VAL A 73 -10.77 2.54 8.10
CA VAL A 73 -9.83 3.26 7.24
C VAL A 73 -9.13 4.33 8.05
N LYS A 74 -7.80 4.41 7.94
CA LYS A 74 -6.99 5.47 8.55
C LYS A 74 -6.19 6.18 7.46
N THR A 75 -6.31 7.49 7.37
CA THR A 75 -5.48 8.35 6.53
C THR A 75 -4.62 9.23 7.43
N VAL A 76 -3.30 9.25 7.21
CA VAL A 76 -2.36 10.17 7.87
C VAL A 76 -1.79 11.09 6.79
N TYR A 77 -2.04 12.38 6.90
CA TYR A 77 -1.57 13.38 5.96
C TYR A 77 -0.17 13.85 6.33
N SER A 78 0.55 14.43 5.36
CA SER A 78 1.91 14.95 5.54
C SER A 78 2.00 16.08 6.56
N ASN A 79 0.91 16.80 6.81
CA ASN A 79 0.80 17.83 7.85
C ASN A 79 0.54 17.24 9.26
N GLY A 80 0.51 15.92 9.41
CA GLY A 80 0.27 15.22 10.67
C GLY A 80 -1.21 14.99 11.01
N LEU A 81 -2.15 15.59 10.28
CA LEU A 81 -3.58 15.34 10.46
C LEU A 81 -3.86 13.85 10.21
N GLN A 82 -4.73 13.26 11.04
CA GLN A 82 -5.18 11.88 10.90
C GLN A 82 -6.69 11.84 10.80
N GLU A 83 -7.19 11.19 9.77
CA GLU A 83 -8.60 10.87 9.56
C GLU A 83 -8.81 9.38 9.80
N ILE A 84 -9.82 9.02 10.59
CA ILE A 84 -10.17 7.63 10.90
C ILE A 84 -11.66 7.44 10.64
N LEU A 85 -11.98 6.67 9.60
CA LEU A 85 -13.34 6.21 9.32
C LEU A 85 -13.51 4.81 9.91
N TYR A 86 -14.50 4.66 10.79
CA TYR A 86 -14.87 3.38 11.36
C TYR A 86 -15.91 2.68 10.48
N ASN A 87 -16.09 1.37 10.69
CA ASN A 87 -17.00 0.55 9.91
C ASN A 87 -18.49 0.94 10.09
N ASP A 88 -18.82 1.61 11.20
CA ASP A 88 -20.14 2.16 11.50
C ASP A 88 -20.39 3.54 10.85
N GLY A 89 -19.43 4.05 10.06
CA GLY A 89 -19.50 5.36 9.41
C GLY A 89 -19.01 6.52 10.28
N ARG A 90 -18.66 6.27 11.55
CA ARG A 90 -18.12 7.33 12.42
C ARG A 90 -16.78 7.83 11.89
N LEU A 91 -16.59 9.15 11.92
CA LEU A 91 -15.39 9.81 11.43
C LEU A 91 -14.69 10.56 12.56
N LEU A 92 -13.42 10.24 12.79
CA LEU A 92 -12.60 10.83 13.84
C LEU A 92 -11.40 11.56 13.23
N PHE A 93 -11.21 12.83 13.60
CA PHE A 93 -10.00 13.59 13.23
C PHE A 93 -9.08 13.79 14.43
N LYS A 94 -7.79 13.56 14.20
CA LYS A 94 -6.73 13.86 15.17
C LYS A 94 -5.68 14.77 14.56
N ASP A 95 -5.14 15.69 15.35
CA ASP A 95 -4.01 16.51 14.92
C ASP A 95 -2.67 15.73 14.98
N GLY A 96 -1.58 16.38 14.59
CA GLY A 96 -0.23 15.78 14.60
C GLY A 96 0.26 15.32 15.97
N CYS A 97 -0.22 15.91 17.06
CA CYS A 97 0.05 15.48 18.43
C CYS A 97 -0.88 14.35 18.90
N GLY A 98 -1.84 13.92 18.06
CA GLY A 98 -2.77 12.85 18.36
C GLY A 98 -3.99 13.25 19.20
N ARG A 99 -4.23 14.55 19.43
CA ARG A 99 -5.43 15.02 20.13
C ARG A 99 -6.61 14.96 19.18
N VAL A 100 -7.77 14.60 19.73
CA VAL A 100 -9.02 14.55 18.99
C VAL A 100 -9.52 15.98 18.79
N ILE A 101 -9.73 16.37 17.53
CA ILE A 101 -10.24 17.70 17.18
C ILE A 101 -11.68 17.65 16.65
N TYR A 102 -12.16 16.48 16.22
CA TYR A 102 -13.53 16.25 15.76
C TYR A 102 -13.92 14.76 15.89
N LEU A 103 -15.19 14.47 16.18
CA LEU A 103 -15.74 13.13 16.48
C LEU A 103 -17.05 12.84 15.73
#